data_AF-A0A349YIG5-F1
#
_entry.id   AF-A0A349YIG5-F1
#
_cell.length_a   1.000
_cell.length_b   1.000
_cell.length_c   1.000
_cell.angle_alpha   90.00
_cell.angle_beta   90.00
_cell.angle_gamma   90.00
#
_symmetry.space_group_name_H-M   'P 1'
#
loop_
_entity.id
_entity.type
_entity.pdbx_description
1 polymer ?
#
loop_
_entity_poly.entity_id
_entity_poly.type
_entity_poly.pdbx_seq_one_letter_code
_entity_poly.pdbx_strand_id
1 'polypeptide(L)'
;MKNLRKQRRRRKSLKISEINLEVVQNYLRLPIGAGSEDEMELQMYLDAAKHYLVKYTGLTEDKIEENEYYSIPVLMLVAEFYENKSIKGSRYVNAIFDRFIDLDMVHHL
;
A
#
# COMPACT_ATOMS: atom_id res chain seq x y z
N MET A 1 36.14 22.80 17.42
CA MET A 1 35.48 21.72 16.67
C MET A 1 34.30 21.19 17.47
N LYS A 2 33.07 21.65 17.16
CA LYS A 2 31.85 21.26 17.91
C LYS A 2 31.31 19.93 17.37
N ASN A 3 31.21 18.96 18.28
CA ASN A 3 30.60 17.63 18.17
C ASN A 3 29.60 17.43 17.01
N LEU A 4 30.05 16.78 15.93
CA LEU A 4 29.24 16.27 14.81
C LEU A 4 28.45 14.98 15.14
N ARG A 5 28.12 14.75 16.42
CA ARG A 5 27.44 13.51 16.89
C ARG A 5 26.10 13.79 17.59
N LYS A 6 25.39 14.85 17.22
CA LYS A 6 24.03 15.09 17.71
C LYS A 6 23.05 15.09 16.54
N GLN A 7 22.11 14.13 16.62
CA GLN A 7 20.96 13.92 15.75
C GLN A 7 21.21 13.14 14.45
N ARG A 8 21.52 11.84 14.57
CA ARG A 8 20.77 10.88 13.75
C ARG A 8 19.32 11.01 14.16
N ARG A 9 18.56 11.92 13.55
CA ARG A 9 17.09 11.87 13.61
C ARG A 9 16.74 10.45 13.18
N ARG A 10 16.21 9.62 14.08
CA ARG A 10 15.48 8.42 13.65
C ARG A 10 14.47 8.98 12.64
N ARG A 11 14.63 8.66 11.35
CA ARG A 11 13.58 8.96 10.39
C ARG A 11 12.36 8.24 10.95
N LYS A 12 11.36 9.00 11.36
CA LYS A 12 10.04 8.46 11.71
C LYS A 12 9.64 7.60 10.52
N SER A 13 9.42 6.30 10.75
CA SER A 13 9.00 5.47 9.63
C SER A 13 7.52 5.70 9.37
N LEU A 14 7.08 5.46 8.15
CA LEU A 14 5.82 5.99 7.67
C LEU A 14 4.66 5.17 8.25
N LYS A 15 3.65 5.84 8.80
CA LYS A 15 2.40 5.18 9.19
C LYS A 15 1.45 5.03 8.00
N ILE A 16 0.45 4.17 8.10
CA ILE A 16 -0.52 3.98 7.00
C ILE A 16 -1.34 5.24 6.75
N SER A 17 -1.77 5.93 7.81
CA SER A 17 -2.51 7.18 7.68
C SER A 17 -1.71 8.27 6.96
N GLU A 18 -0.38 8.19 7.01
CA GLU A 18 0.55 9.13 6.37
C GLU A 18 0.82 8.79 4.89
N ILE A 19 0.32 7.65 4.37
CA ILE A 19 0.42 7.30 2.95
C ILE A 19 -0.68 8.06 2.17
N ASN A 20 -0.24 9.05 1.39
CA ASN A 20 -1.05 9.82 0.46
C ASN A 20 -0.60 9.56 -1.00
N LEU A 21 -1.28 10.19 -1.97
CA LEU A 21 -0.97 10.04 -3.39
C LEU A 21 0.46 10.43 -3.76
N GLU A 22 1.02 11.47 -3.15
CA GLU A 22 2.40 11.87 -3.40
C GLU A 22 3.40 10.77 -2.97
N VAL A 23 3.15 10.13 -1.82
CA VAL A 23 3.96 8.97 -1.38
C VAL A 23 3.84 7.83 -2.39
N VAL A 24 2.62 7.53 -2.86
CA VAL A 24 2.37 6.48 -3.85
C VAL A 24 3.08 6.78 -5.17
N GLN A 25 2.90 7.99 -5.72
CA GLN A 25 3.55 8.42 -6.97
C GLN A 25 5.07 8.32 -6.85
N ASN A 26 5.65 8.79 -5.74
CA ASN A 26 7.09 8.66 -5.48
C ASN A 26 7.54 7.19 -5.40
N TYR A 27 6.77 6.31 -4.75
CA TYR A 27 7.09 4.90 -4.64
C TYR A 27 7.08 4.20 -6.01
N LEU A 28 6.10 4.54 -6.85
CA LEU A 28 5.96 4.03 -8.24
C LEU A 28 6.89 4.73 -9.24
N ARG A 29 7.64 5.76 -8.82
CA ARG A 29 8.50 6.60 -9.68
C ARG A 29 7.71 7.33 -10.77
N LEU A 30 6.48 7.72 -10.47
CA LEU A 30 5.62 8.52 -11.34
C LEU A 30 5.82 10.01 -11.08
N PRO A 31 5.58 10.88 -12.08
CA PRO A 31 5.53 12.32 -11.85
C PRO A 31 4.45 12.68 -10.83
N ILE A 32 4.79 13.56 -9.89
CA ILE A 32 3.81 14.13 -8.97
C ILE A 32 2.88 15.03 -9.77
N GLY A 33 1.57 14.90 -9.55
CA GLY A 33 0.58 15.67 -10.31
C GLY A 33 0.35 15.12 -11.72
N ALA A 34 0.34 13.79 -11.89
CA ALA A 34 0.17 13.10 -13.18
C ALA A 34 -1.17 13.43 -13.88
N GLY A 35 -2.14 14.02 -13.17
CA GLY A 35 -3.46 14.38 -13.69
C GLY A 35 -4.58 13.65 -12.95
N SER A 36 -5.81 14.15 -13.07
CA SER A 36 -6.93 13.70 -12.24
C SER A 36 -7.34 12.24 -12.46
N GLU A 37 -7.20 11.72 -13.68
CA GLU A 37 -7.57 10.34 -13.99
C GLU A 37 -6.56 9.34 -13.38
N ASP A 38 -5.27 9.59 -13.54
CA ASP A 38 -4.20 8.78 -12.93
C ASP A 38 -4.26 8.85 -11.40
N GLU A 39 -4.51 10.03 -10.83
CA GLU A 39 -4.64 10.21 -9.39
C GLU A 39 -5.85 9.47 -8.82
N MET A 40 -6.99 9.47 -9.52
CA MET A 40 -8.17 8.71 -9.12
C MET A 40 -7.89 7.21 -9.13
N GLU A 41 -7.21 6.71 -10.16
CA GLU A 41 -6.84 5.29 -10.25
C GLU A 41 -5.87 4.89 -9.12
N LEU A 42 -4.84 5.69 -8.86
CA LEU A 42 -3.89 5.46 -7.77
C LEU A 42 -4.57 5.51 -6.40
N GLN A 43 -5.57 6.39 -6.22
CA GLN A 43 -6.35 6.46 -4.98
C GLN A 43 -7.16 5.17 -4.77
N MET A 44 -7.80 4.65 -5.82
CA MET A 44 -8.52 3.38 -5.75
C MET A 44 -7.61 2.22 -5.33
N TYR A 45 -6.39 2.15 -5.86
CA TYR A 45 -5.41 1.13 -5.48
C TYR A 45 -4.97 1.27 -4.03
N LEU A 46 -4.74 2.50 -3.57
CA LEU A 46 -4.36 2.77 -2.18
C LEU A 46 -5.46 2.34 -1.21
N ASP A 47 -6.71 2.67 -1.48
CA ASP A 47 -7.84 2.32 -0.63
C ASP A 47 -8.07 0.80 -0.60
N ALA A 48 -7.98 0.13 -1.75
CA ALA A 48 -8.08 -1.33 -1.84
C ALA A 48 -6.96 -2.02 -1.04
N ALA A 49 -5.72 -1.53 -1.14
CA ALA A 49 -4.58 -2.07 -0.40
C ALA A 49 -4.74 -1.92 1.12
N LYS A 50 -5.20 -0.75 1.59
CA LYS A 50 -5.48 -0.49 3.02
C LYS A 50 -6.57 -1.42 3.54
N HIS A 51 -7.68 -1.53 2.83
CA HIS A 51 -8.78 -2.40 3.23
C HIS A 51 -8.37 -3.88 3.26
N TYR A 52 -7.66 -4.35 2.24
CA TYR A 52 -7.14 -5.72 2.22
C TYR A 52 -6.25 -6.02 3.42
N LEU A 53 -5.34 -5.10 3.77
CA LEU A 53 -4.47 -5.30 4.92
C LEU A 53 -5.28 -5.46 6.23
N VAL A 54 -6.26 -4.58 6.46
CA VAL A 54 -7.17 -4.66 7.63
C VAL A 54 -7.83 -6.03 7.69
N LYS A 55 -8.44 -6.46 6.57
CA LYS A 55 -9.13 -7.74 6.48
C LYS A 55 -8.19 -8.93 6.64
N TYR A 56 -7.01 -8.89 6.01
CA TYR A 56 -6.04 -9.99 6.01
C TYR A 56 -5.41 -10.19 7.39
N THR A 57 -5.17 -9.09 8.12
CA THR A 57 -4.60 -9.16 9.46
C THR A 57 -5.65 -9.42 10.55
N GLY A 58 -6.92 -9.11 10.28
CA GLY A 58 -7.99 -9.15 11.29
C GLY A 58 -7.82 -8.11 12.40
N LEU A 59 -6.91 -7.14 12.23
CA LEU A 59 -6.63 -6.08 13.20
C LEU A 59 -7.51 -4.86 12.95
N THR A 60 -7.76 -4.08 13.99
CA THR A 60 -8.41 -2.77 13.84
C THR A 60 -7.44 -1.75 13.22
N GLU A 61 -8.00 -0.71 12.60
CA GLU A 61 -7.22 0.40 12.04
C GLU A 61 -6.28 1.03 13.08
N ASP A 62 -6.75 1.22 14.32
CA ASP A 62 -5.92 1.73 15.42
C ASP A 62 -4.70 0.86 15.70
N LYS A 63 -4.86 -0.48 15.67
CA LYS A 63 -3.76 -1.44 15.89
C LYS A 63 -2.77 -1.49 14.75
N ILE A 64 -3.25 -1.26 13.53
CA ILE A 64 -2.40 -1.13 12.37
C ILE A 64 -1.61 0.20 12.45
N GLU A 65 -2.24 1.28 12.90
CA GLU A 65 -1.63 2.61 13.00
C GLU A 65 -0.60 2.74 14.15
N GLU A 66 -0.62 1.83 15.12
CA GLU A 66 0.41 1.67 16.15
C GLU A 66 1.75 1.18 15.55
N ASN A 67 1.75 0.58 14.36
CA ASN A 67 2.91 -0.10 13.80
C ASN A 67 3.24 0.32 12.35
N GLU A 68 4.37 1.01 12.22
CA GLU A 68 4.88 1.52 10.94
C GLU A 68 5.27 0.40 9.94
N TYR A 69 5.40 -0.87 10.37
CA TYR A 69 5.73 -2.01 9.49
C TYR A 69 4.69 -2.27 8.40
N TYR A 70 3.44 -1.86 8.62
CA TYR A 70 2.37 -2.12 7.67
C TYR A 70 2.34 -1.16 6.48
N SER A 71 3.12 -0.08 6.52
CA SER A 71 3.22 0.86 5.40
C SER A 71 3.82 0.24 4.13
N ILE A 72 4.84 -0.60 4.28
CA ILE A 72 5.51 -1.25 3.15
C ILE A 72 4.59 -2.26 2.45
N PRO A 73 3.88 -3.18 3.16
CA PRO A 73 2.88 -4.04 2.54
C PRO A 73 1.81 -3.29 1.74
N VAL A 74 1.32 -2.15 2.24
CA VAL A 74 0.35 -1.32 1.49
C VAL A 74 0.98 -0.81 0.18
N LEU A 75 2.18 -0.25 0.24
CA LEU A 75 2.87 0.25 -0.97
C LEU A 75 3.18 -0.86 -1.97
N MET A 76 3.55 -2.05 -1.50
CA MET A 76 3.76 -3.22 -2.35
C MET A 76 2.48 -3.65 -3.06
N LEU A 77 1.34 -3.67 -2.37
CA LEU A 77 0.04 -3.98 -2.97
C LEU A 77 -0.35 -2.94 -4.03
N VAL A 78 -0.12 -1.66 -3.76
CA VAL A 78 -0.37 -0.59 -4.74
C VAL A 78 0.48 -0.76 -6.00
N ALA A 79 1.78 -1.05 -5.85
CA ALA A 79 2.64 -1.30 -7.01
C ALA A 79 2.20 -2.53 -7.80
N GLU A 80 1.79 -3.58 -7.10
CA GLU A 80 1.29 -4.78 -7.74
C GLU A 80 0.00 -4.52 -8.54
N PHE A 81 -0.93 -3.72 -8.01
CA PHE A 81 -2.13 -3.30 -8.76
C PHE A 81 -1.79 -2.44 -9.98
N TYR A 82 -0.82 -1.54 -9.83
CA TYR A 82 -0.39 -0.66 -10.91
C TYR A 82 0.21 -1.45 -12.08
N GLU A 83 1.09 -2.42 -11.78
CA GLU A 83 1.77 -3.24 -12.79
C GLU A 83 0.87 -4.34 -13.38
N ASN A 84 0.02 -4.97 -12.56
CA ASN A 84 -0.72 -6.18 -12.93
C ASN A 84 -2.24 -5.96 -13.00
N LYS A 85 -2.69 -5.24 -14.02
CA LYS A 85 -4.13 -4.91 -14.26
C LYS A 85 -4.96 -6.00 -14.95
N SER A 86 -4.38 -7.15 -15.27
CA SER A 86 -5.08 -8.27 -15.95
C SER A 86 -5.36 -9.43 -15.00
N ILE A 87 -6.58 -9.99 -15.08
CA ILE A 87 -6.99 -11.22 -14.38
C ILE A 87 -6.29 -12.45 -15.00
N LYS A 88 -6.08 -12.44 -16.32
CA LYS A 88 -5.42 -13.52 -17.05
C LYS A 88 -3.91 -13.22 -17.12
N GLY A 89 -3.12 -13.91 -16.31
CA GLY A 89 -1.69 -14.06 -16.57
C GLY A 89 -1.45 -15.00 -17.75
N SER A 90 -0.24 -15.01 -18.31
CA SER A 90 0.07 -15.73 -19.56
C SER A 90 -0.24 -17.23 -19.52
N ARG A 91 -0.36 -17.85 -18.32
CA ARG A 91 -0.80 -19.25 -18.11
C ARG A 91 -1.59 -19.53 -16.82
N TYR A 92 -1.81 -18.57 -15.93
CA TYR A 92 -2.49 -18.75 -14.63
C TYR A 92 -3.36 -17.52 -14.27
N VAL A 93 -4.32 -17.69 -13.35
CA VAL A 93 -5.06 -16.56 -12.77
C VAL A 93 -4.09 -15.69 -11.98
N ASN A 94 -4.29 -14.38 -12.01
CA ASN A 94 -3.49 -13.44 -11.26
C ASN A 94 -3.59 -13.75 -9.75
N ALA A 95 -2.45 -14.06 -9.11
CA ALA A 95 -2.43 -14.47 -7.70
C ALA A 95 -2.94 -13.38 -6.73
N ILE A 96 -2.93 -12.11 -7.13
CA ILE A 96 -3.51 -11.02 -6.35
C ILE A 96 -5.03 -11.04 -6.46
N PHE A 97 -5.54 -11.28 -7.66
CA PHE A 97 -6.97 -11.49 -7.85
C PHE A 97 -7.46 -12.65 -6.97
N ASP A 98 -6.76 -13.80 -6.99
CA ASP A 98 -7.09 -14.94 -6.13
C ASP A 98 -7.04 -14.57 -4.64
N ARG A 99 -5.96 -13.92 -4.17
CA ARG A 99 -5.84 -13.49 -2.76
C ARG A 99 -6.98 -12.58 -2.31
N PHE A 100 -7.42 -11.63 -3.14
CA PHE A 100 -8.48 -10.70 -2.77
C PHE A 100 -9.86 -11.36 -2.75
N ILE A 101 -10.12 -12.27 -3.70
CA ILE A 101 -11.38 -13.02 -3.75
C ILE A 101 -11.46 -14.08 -2.64
N ASP A 102 -10.38 -14.82 -2.40
CA ASP A 102 -10.33 -15.86 -1.36
C ASP A 102 -10.52 -15.26 0.04
N LEU A 103 -9.98 -14.06 0.29
CA LEU A 103 -10.16 -13.36 1.56
C LEU A 103 -11.64 -13.03 1.82
N ASP A 104 -12.42 -12.76 0.78
CA ASP A 104 -13.85 -12.52 0.92
C ASP A 104 -14.62 -13.80 1.26
N MET A 105 -14.22 -14.93 0.69
CA MET A 105 -14.90 -16.21 0.92
C MET A 105 -14.68 -16.79 2.32
N VAL A 106 -13.53 -16.56 2.95
CA VAL A 106 -13.21 -17.11 4.29
C VAL A 106 -14.04 -16.48 5.41
N HIS A 107 -14.58 -15.27 5.23
CA HIS A 107 -15.41 -14.61 6.24
C HIS A 107 -16.92 -14.87 6.10
N HIS A 108 -17.33 -15.71 5.14
CA HIS A 108 -18.73 -16.06 4.87
C HIS A 108 -19.07 -17.55 5.14
N LEU A 109 -18.19 -18.28 5.84
CA LEU A 109 -18.40 -19.66 6.30
C LEU A 109 -18.32 -19.73 7.82
#